data_AF-A0A098R138-F1
#
_entry.id   AF-A0A098R138-F1
#
_cell.length_a   1.000
_cell.length_b   1.000
_cell.length_c   1.000
_cell.angle_alpha   90.00
_cell.angle_beta   90.00
_cell.angle_gamma   90.00
#
_symmetry.space_group_name_H-M   'P 1'
#
loop_
_entity.id
_entity.type
_entity.pdbx_description
1 polymer ?
#
loop_
_entity_poly.entity_id
_entity_poly.type
_entity_poly.pdbx_seq_one_letter_code
_entity_poly.pdbx_strand_id
1 'polypeptide(L)'
;MKNMVSKTPDLVFIKHALISLSDKTGLEDLVRGLLEINPEIRLFSTGGTYDAIKQILISTHGSDTSNLIKVSEFTGQPEMQGGLVKTLDFKIYLGLLAEAYNPDHQSDLNRTGAIYFDLVVVNLYPFKKTITANPDNLEAARGNIDIGGPTMLRSSAKNFLRVTSLCQPSDYSDFLRILRKQNGCTSLADRLSFAQKTFNHTAQYEADITEYFSNRMKNDLAMYQQTTTWEERINGK
;
A
#
# COMPACT_ATOMS: atom_id res chain seq x y z
N MET A 1 -7.19 -24.04 -11.88
CA MET A 1 -8.34 -23.26 -12.38
C MET A 1 -8.16 -21.81 -11.98
N LYS A 2 -8.49 -20.84 -12.86
CA LYS A 2 -8.57 -19.44 -12.43
C LYS A 2 -9.81 -19.29 -11.55
N ASN A 3 -9.68 -18.63 -10.39
CA ASN A 3 -10.84 -18.30 -9.57
C ASN A 3 -11.73 -17.34 -10.37
N MET A 4 -13.01 -17.68 -10.55
CA MET A 4 -13.98 -16.85 -11.26
C MET A 4 -15.02 -16.34 -10.28
N VAL A 5 -15.16 -15.03 -10.19
CA VAL A 5 -16.11 -14.40 -9.28
C VAL A 5 -17.49 -14.33 -9.94
N SER A 6 -18.46 -15.03 -9.36
CA SER A 6 -19.85 -15.05 -9.84
C SER A 6 -20.78 -14.12 -9.06
N LYS A 7 -20.33 -13.62 -7.89
CA LYS A 7 -21.13 -12.75 -7.00
C LYS A 7 -20.23 -11.72 -6.33
N THR A 8 -20.67 -10.47 -6.30
CA THR A 8 -19.96 -9.33 -5.72
C THR A 8 -20.89 -8.45 -4.92
N PRO A 9 -20.39 -7.75 -3.88
CA PRO A 9 -21.18 -6.74 -3.19
C PRO A 9 -21.39 -5.54 -4.12
N ASP A 10 -22.63 -5.05 -4.20
CA ASP A 10 -22.96 -3.85 -4.98
C ASP A 10 -22.28 -2.61 -4.37
N LEU A 11 -22.48 -2.44 -3.06
CA LEU A 11 -21.85 -1.41 -2.23
C LEU A 11 -20.89 -2.05 -1.21
N VAL A 12 -19.75 -1.40 -0.98
CA VAL A 12 -18.80 -1.77 0.07
C VAL A 12 -18.61 -0.61 1.03
N PHE A 13 -19.02 -0.81 2.29
CA PHE A 13 -18.83 0.14 3.38
C PHE A 13 -17.38 0.11 3.87
N ILE A 14 -16.76 1.28 4.03
CA ILE A 14 -15.34 1.37 4.42
C ILE A 14 -15.20 1.20 5.94
N LYS A 15 -14.78 0.01 6.38
CA LYS A 15 -14.55 -0.32 7.80
C LYS A 15 -13.08 -0.38 8.16
N HIS A 16 -12.26 -0.91 7.26
CA HIS A 16 -10.83 -1.09 7.49
C HIS A 16 -10.01 -0.43 6.38
N ALA A 17 -9.14 0.51 6.76
CA ALA A 17 -8.28 1.24 5.82
C ALA A 17 -6.80 0.93 6.10
N LEU A 18 -6.05 0.52 5.08
CA LEU A 18 -4.61 0.36 5.12
C LEU A 18 -3.94 1.58 4.48
N ILE A 19 -3.19 2.35 5.27
CA ILE A 19 -2.63 3.65 4.86
C ILE A 19 -1.11 3.64 5.02
N SER A 20 -0.37 3.82 3.93
CA SER A 20 1.09 3.85 3.91
C SER A 20 1.61 4.85 2.88
N LEU A 21 2.11 6.00 3.34
CA LEU A 21 2.35 7.17 2.49
C LEU A 21 3.78 7.70 2.61
N SER A 22 4.43 7.88 1.45
CA SER A 22 5.63 8.70 1.32
C SER A 22 5.26 10.19 1.42
N ASP A 23 4.36 10.66 0.56
CA ASP A 23 3.79 12.02 0.57
C ASP A 23 2.54 12.08 1.46
N LYS A 24 2.57 12.92 2.49
CA LYS A 24 1.48 13.05 3.46
C LYS A 24 0.56 14.24 3.18
N THR A 25 0.70 14.89 2.03
CA THR A 25 -0.24 15.91 1.55
C THR A 25 -1.67 15.41 1.64
N GLY A 26 -2.55 16.20 2.27
CA GLY A 26 -3.99 15.88 2.41
C GLY A 26 -4.33 14.76 3.40
N LEU A 27 -3.35 14.19 4.12
CA LEU A 27 -3.59 13.08 5.07
C LEU A 27 -4.53 13.50 6.21
N GLU A 28 -4.39 14.72 6.74
CA GLU A 28 -5.23 15.22 7.83
C GLU A 28 -6.71 15.28 7.42
N ASP A 29 -7.00 15.88 6.26
CA ASP A 29 -8.36 15.95 5.72
C ASP A 29 -8.94 14.57 5.43
N LEU A 30 -8.14 13.67 4.88
CA LEU A 30 -8.53 12.29 4.62
C LEU A 30 -8.91 11.56 5.91
N VAL A 31 -8.05 11.60 6.93
CA VAL A 31 -8.27 10.90 8.22
C VAL A 31 -9.50 11.46 8.92
N ARG A 32 -9.62 12.79 9.02
CA ARG A 32 -10.79 13.43 9.65
C ARG A 32 -12.09 13.12 8.91
N GLY A 33 -12.07 13.21 7.58
CA GLY A 33 -13.24 12.89 6.76
C GLY A 33 -13.66 11.42 6.88
N LEU A 34 -12.70 10.49 6.96
CA LEU A 34 -13.00 9.07 7.20
C LEU A 34 -13.68 8.84 8.56
N LEU A 35 -13.19 9.48 9.63
CA LEU A 35 -13.76 9.36 10.97
C LEU A 35 -15.12 10.04 11.10
N GLU A 36 -15.32 11.17 10.43
CA GLU A 36 -16.61 11.86 10.34
C GLU A 36 -17.68 10.93 9.72
N ILE A 37 -17.30 10.21 8.66
CA ILE A 37 -18.20 9.32 7.92
C ILE A 37 -18.43 8.00 8.65
N ASN A 38 -17.38 7.45 9.28
CA ASN A 38 -17.43 6.22 10.05
C ASN A 38 -16.55 6.36 11.31
N PRO A 39 -17.14 6.74 12.46
CA PRO A 39 -16.40 6.86 13.72
C PRO A 39 -15.74 5.56 14.20
N GLU A 40 -16.22 4.40 13.74
CA GLU A 40 -15.71 3.08 14.11
C GLU A 40 -14.65 2.54 13.14
N ILE A 41 -14.26 3.31 12.12
CA ILE A 41 -13.26 2.87 11.12
C ILE A 41 -11.96 2.46 11.81
N ARG A 42 -11.36 1.34 11.38
CA ARG A 42 -10.02 0.93 11.82
C ARG A 42 -8.98 1.36 10.79
N LEU A 43 -8.00 2.12 11.23
CA LEU A 43 -6.88 2.61 10.41
C LEU A 43 -5.65 1.75 10.71
N PHE A 44 -5.10 1.12 9.69
CA PHE A 44 -3.88 0.32 9.77
C PHE A 44 -2.75 1.07 9.10
N SER A 45 -1.64 1.30 9.81
CA SER A 45 -0.53 2.06 9.24
C SER A 45 0.84 1.63 9.77
N THR A 46 1.90 2.13 9.15
CA THR A 46 3.28 1.79 9.46
C THR A 46 4.19 3.03 9.49
N GLY A 47 5.29 2.94 10.24
CA GLY A 47 6.34 3.95 10.31
C GLY A 47 5.82 5.38 10.50
N GLY A 48 6.40 6.32 9.75
CA GLY A 48 6.03 7.73 9.86
C GLY A 48 4.61 8.08 9.42
N THR A 49 3.91 7.20 8.69
CA THR A 49 2.48 7.38 8.40
C THR A 49 1.63 7.09 9.63
N TYR A 50 1.96 6.04 10.39
CA TYR A 50 1.32 5.74 11.67
C TYR A 50 1.47 6.91 12.64
N ASP A 51 2.69 7.44 12.79
CA ASP A 51 2.95 8.55 13.70
C ASP A 51 2.18 9.82 13.30
N ALA A 52 2.11 10.13 11.99
CA ALA A 52 1.35 11.26 11.50
C ALA A 52 -0.16 11.11 11.78
N ILE A 53 -0.74 9.94 11.51
CA ILE A 53 -2.17 9.68 11.82
C ILE A 53 -2.40 9.79 13.33
N LYS A 54 -1.49 9.25 14.15
CA LYS A 54 -1.59 9.34 15.61
C LYS A 54 -1.67 10.79 16.08
N GLN A 55 -0.84 11.69 15.53
CA GLN A 55 -0.90 13.13 15.87
C GLN A 55 -2.21 13.78 15.42
N ILE A 56 -2.75 13.40 14.26
CA ILE A 56 -4.04 13.89 13.77
C ILE A 56 -5.18 13.45 14.70
N LEU A 57 -5.17 12.19 15.16
CA LEU A 57 -6.15 11.69 16.12
C LEU A 57 -6.05 12.45 17.44
N ILE A 58 -4.83 12.65 17.95
CA ILE A 58 -4.58 13.40 19.19
C ILE A 58 -5.13 14.82 19.11
N SER A 59 -4.94 15.50 17.98
CA SER A 59 -5.42 16.88 17.79
C SER A 59 -6.94 16.96 17.60
N THR A 60 -7.60 15.88 17.18
CA THR A 60 -9.03 15.89 16.83
C THR A 60 -9.91 15.30 17.93
N HIS A 61 -9.44 14.27 18.64
CA HIS A 61 -10.22 13.49 19.61
C HIS A 61 -9.53 13.39 20.98
N GLY A 62 -8.48 14.18 21.22
CA GLY A 62 -7.66 14.06 22.43
C GLY A 62 -6.87 12.75 22.42
N SER A 63 -6.45 12.26 23.58
CA SER A 63 -5.53 11.11 23.68
C SER A 63 -6.09 9.76 23.17
N ASP A 64 -7.35 9.70 22.69
CA ASP A 64 -7.92 8.48 22.11
C ASP A 64 -7.38 8.23 20.70
N THR A 65 -6.68 7.11 20.56
CA THR A 65 -6.11 6.63 19.29
C THR A 65 -6.57 5.20 19.00
N SER A 66 -7.67 4.77 19.64
CA SER A 66 -8.15 3.39 19.61
C SER A 66 -8.45 2.89 18.19
N ASN A 67 -8.84 3.76 17.26
CA ASN A 67 -9.06 3.44 15.84
C ASN A 67 -7.78 3.09 15.07
N LEU A 68 -6.60 3.48 15.55
CA LEU A 68 -5.32 3.31 14.85
C LEU A 68 -4.60 2.05 15.33
N ILE A 69 -4.26 1.17 14.40
CA ILE A 69 -3.54 -0.09 14.62
C ILE A 69 -2.21 -0.04 13.89
N LYS A 70 -1.13 -0.43 14.56
CA LYS A 70 0.17 -0.56 13.92
C LYS A 70 0.20 -1.86 13.10
N VAL A 71 0.64 -1.80 11.84
CA VAL A 71 0.71 -2.97 10.96
C VAL A 71 1.57 -4.09 11.56
N SER A 72 2.66 -3.77 12.25
CA SER A 72 3.51 -4.77 12.94
C SER A 72 2.77 -5.49 14.07
N GLU A 73 1.86 -4.80 14.78
CA GLU A 73 1.03 -5.40 15.83
C GLU A 73 -0.02 -6.33 15.22
N PHE A 74 -0.66 -5.90 14.13
CA PHE A 74 -1.64 -6.72 13.41
C PHE A 74 -1.03 -7.99 12.80
N THR A 75 0.13 -7.85 12.15
CA THR A 75 0.81 -8.97 11.49
C THR A 75 1.48 -9.89 12.50
N GLY A 76 2.08 -9.32 13.56
CA GLY A 76 2.96 -10.02 14.49
C GLY A 76 4.39 -10.19 13.95
N GLN A 77 4.72 -9.57 12.81
CA GLN A 77 6.03 -9.70 12.16
C GLN A 77 7.02 -8.68 12.76
N PRO A 78 8.25 -9.11 13.13
CA PRO A 78 9.31 -8.18 13.52
C PRO A 78 9.78 -7.37 12.30
N GLU A 79 10.07 -6.08 12.48
CA GLU A 79 10.55 -5.23 11.39
C GLU A 79 11.99 -5.62 10.97
N MET A 80 12.21 -5.84 9.68
CA MET A 80 13.56 -5.96 9.11
C MET A 80 14.28 -4.60 9.17
N GLN A 81 15.58 -4.59 9.49
CA GLN A 81 16.41 -3.39 9.41
C GLN A 81 16.33 -2.76 8.01
N GLY A 82 16.14 -1.44 7.95
CA GLY A 82 15.88 -0.72 6.69
C GLY A 82 14.43 -0.79 6.21
N GLY A 83 13.55 -1.55 6.88
CA GLY A 83 12.11 -1.52 6.67
C GLY A 83 11.62 -2.08 5.34
N LEU A 84 12.43 -2.89 4.67
CA LEU A 84 12.15 -3.42 3.33
C LEU A 84 10.97 -4.41 3.28
N VAL A 85 10.64 -5.05 4.41
CA VAL A 85 9.64 -6.12 4.50
C VAL A 85 8.64 -5.80 5.62
N LYS A 86 8.01 -4.62 5.55
CA LYS A 86 7.02 -4.17 6.56
C LYS A 86 5.58 -4.56 6.25
N THR A 87 5.24 -4.65 4.97
CA THR A 87 3.87 -4.90 4.48
C THR A 87 3.78 -6.14 3.59
N LEU A 88 4.89 -6.85 3.40
CA LEU A 88 4.98 -8.10 2.66
C LEU A 88 4.55 -9.30 3.55
N ASP A 89 3.33 -9.24 4.09
CA ASP A 89 2.80 -10.21 5.04
C ASP A 89 1.52 -10.89 4.54
N PHE A 90 1.41 -12.19 4.78
CA PHE A 90 0.29 -13.01 4.32
C PHE A 90 -1.08 -12.49 4.79
N LYS A 91 -1.21 -12.01 6.04
CA LYS A 91 -2.49 -11.51 6.56
C LYS A 91 -2.98 -10.28 5.79
N ILE A 92 -2.06 -9.40 5.37
CA ILE A 92 -2.39 -8.22 4.57
C ILE A 92 -2.94 -8.65 3.21
N TYR A 93 -2.21 -9.50 2.48
CA TYR A 93 -2.64 -9.89 1.14
C TYR A 93 -3.84 -10.81 1.12
N LEU A 94 -4.01 -11.65 2.14
CA LEU A 94 -5.25 -12.40 2.30
C LEU A 94 -6.44 -11.44 2.49
N GLY A 95 -6.28 -10.41 3.33
CA GLY A 95 -7.28 -9.37 3.51
C GLY A 95 -7.60 -8.57 2.25
N LEU A 96 -6.59 -8.29 1.42
CA LEU A 96 -6.75 -7.55 0.17
C LEU A 96 -7.36 -8.39 -0.96
N LEU A 97 -7.03 -9.67 -1.04
CA LEU A 97 -7.36 -10.52 -2.19
C LEU A 97 -8.52 -11.49 -1.95
N ALA A 98 -8.94 -11.70 -0.71
CA ALA A 98 -10.09 -12.54 -0.39
C ALA A 98 -11.39 -12.00 -1.01
N GLU A 99 -12.29 -12.92 -1.34
CA GLU A 99 -13.56 -12.66 -2.01
C GLU A 99 -14.70 -12.88 -1.02
N ALA A 100 -15.62 -11.92 -0.94
CA ALA A 100 -16.65 -11.90 0.10
C ALA A 100 -17.57 -13.14 0.11
N TYR A 101 -17.82 -13.74 -1.06
CA TYR A 101 -18.75 -14.86 -1.22
C TYR A 101 -18.05 -16.20 -1.51
N ASN A 102 -16.74 -16.29 -1.29
CA ASN A 102 -15.99 -17.53 -1.39
C ASN A 102 -15.81 -18.13 0.02
N PRO A 103 -16.36 -19.33 0.31
CA PRO A 103 -16.28 -19.92 1.65
C PRO A 103 -14.87 -20.34 2.05
N ASP A 104 -14.03 -20.75 1.11
CA ASP A 104 -12.64 -21.13 1.38
C ASP A 104 -11.82 -19.90 1.78
N HIS A 105 -12.02 -18.77 1.08
CA HIS A 105 -11.37 -17.50 1.43
C HIS A 105 -11.78 -17.01 2.83
N GLN A 106 -13.06 -17.17 3.20
CA GLN A 106 -13.53 -16.84 4.55
C GLN A 106 -12.91 -17.74 5.61
N SER A 107 -12.80 -19.05 5.33
CA SER A 107 -12.13 -20.02 6.19
C SER A 107 -10.67 -19.64 6.43
N ASP A 108 -9.95 -19.24 5.37
CA ASP A 108 -8.56 -18.79 5.47
C ASP A 108 -8.44 -17.53 6.32
N LEU A 109 -9.31 -16.52 6.11
CA LEU A 109 -9.30 -15.29 6.91
C LEU A 109 -9.44 -15.60 8.40
N ASN A 110 -10.42 -16.44 8.75
CA ASN A 110 -10.67 -16.85 10.13
C ASN A 110 -9.49 -17.61 10.72
N ARG A 111 -8.95 -18.59 9.99
CA ARG A 111 -7.83 -19.44 10.45
C ARG A 111 -6.57 -18.64 10.72
N THR A 112 -6.31 -17.58 9.96
CA THR A 112 -5.09 -16.77 10.14
C THR A 112 -5.29 -15.51 10.96
N GLY A 113 -6.51 -15.22 11.42
CA GLY A 113 -6.85 -13.96 12.08
C GLY A 113 -6.65 -12.74 11.17
N ALA A 114 -6.80 -12.92 9.86
CA ALA A 114 -6.76 -11.84 8.89
C ALA A 114 -8.15 -11.20 8.77
N ILE A 115 -8.20 -9.97 8.24
CA ILE A 115 -9.42 -9.20 8.06
C ILE A 115 -9.50 -8.65 6.65
N TYR A 116 -10.70 -8.33 6.18
CA TYR A 116 -10.88 -7.59 4.93
C TYR A 116 -10.38 -6.14 5.08
N PHE A 117 -9.66 -5.64 4.07
CA PHE A 117 -9.31 -4.21 3.93
C PHE A 117 -10.15 -3.55 2.85
N ASP A 118 -11.02 -2.61 3.18
CA ASP A 118 -11.96 -2.00 2.21
C ASP A 118 -11.33 -0.84 1.44
N LEU A 119 -10.34 -0.20 2.06
CA LEU A 119 -9.61 0.93 1.50
C LEU A 119 -8.10 0.69 1.63
N VAL A 120 -7.37 0.95 0.55
CA VAL A 120 -5.91 1.08 0.54
C VAL A 120 -5.56 2.48 0.08
N VAL A 121 -4.71 3.17 0.84
CA VAL A 121 -4.21 4.50 0.50
C VAL A 121 -2.69 4.45 0.53
N VAL A 122 -2.09 4.43 -0.66
CA VAL A 122 -0.65 4.24 -0.84
C VAL A 122 -0.15 5.15 -1.93
N ASN A 123 0.79 6.03 -1.63
CA ASN A 123 1.59 6.70 -2.65
C ASN A 123 3.04 6.28 -2.54
N LEU A 124 3.69 6.16 -3.69
CA LEU A 124 5.03 5.59 -3.82
C LEU A 124 6.09 6.65 -3.53
N TYR A 125 7.28 6.19 -3.13
CA TYR A 125 8.45 7.07 -3.09
C TYR A 125 8.65 7.73 -4.44
N PRO A 126 9.04 9.02 -4.49
CA PRO A 126 9.18 9.74 -5.74
C PRO A 126 10.48 9.33 -6.44
N PHE A 127 10.55 8.10 -6.97
CA PHE A 127 11.72 7.51 -7.62
C PHE A 127 12.28 8.46 -8.68
N LYS A 128 11.41 9.04 -9.52
CA LYS A 128 11.76 10.05 -10.52
C LYS A 128 12.50 11.26 -9.94
N LYS A 129 12.08 11.76 -8.76
CA LYS A 129 12.76 12.87 -8.09
C LYS A 129 14.14 12.44 -7.59
N THR A 130 14.26 11.24 -7.00
CA THR A 130 15.54 10.69 -6.54
C THR A 130 16.56 10.58 -7.67
N ILE A 131 16.18 9.98 -8.80
CA ILE A 131 17.09 9.79 -9.94
C ILE A 131 17.43 11.10 -10.65
N THR A 132 16.54 12.10 -10.61
CA THR A 132 16.85 13.44 -11.15
C THR A 132 17.86 14.16 -10.27
N ALA A 133 17.76 14.02 -8.94
CA ALA A 133 18.67 14.66 -8.00
C ALA A 133 20.04 13.98 -7.93
N ASN A 134 20.11 12.67 -8.18
CA ASN A 134 21.34 11.88 -8.11
C ASN A 134 21.45 10.95 -9.33
N PRO A 135 21.60 11.51 -10.55
CA PRO A 135 21.53 10.72 -11.79
C PRO A 135 22.57 9.61 -11.82
N ASP A 136 23.77 9.84 -11.27
CA ASP A 136 24.89 8.90 -11.31
C ASP A 136 24.96 7.95 -10.10
N ASN A 137 24.14 8.12 -9.06
CA ASN A 137 24.18 7.26 -7.87
C ASN A 137 23.23 6.05 -7.98
N LEU A 138 23.78 4.93 -8.46
CA LEU A 138 23.03 3.68 -8.66
C LEU A 138 22.48 3.09 -7.34
N GLU A 139 23.23 3.18 -6.25
CA GLU A 139 22.78 2.68 -4.94
C GLU A 139 21.63 3.52 -4.38
N ALA A 140 21.68 4.85 -4.54
CA ALA A 140 20.57 5.71 -4.16
C ALA A 140 19.30 5.41 -4.96
N ALA A 141 19.42 5.12 -6.27
CA ALA A 141 18.28 4.69 -7.06
C ALA A 141 17.75 3.33 -6.60
N ARG A 142 18.63 2.31 -6.50
CA ARG A 142 18.27 0.96 -6.06
C ARG A 142 17.56 0.96 -4.70
N GLY A 143 18.08 1.75 -3.74
CA GLY A 143 17.52 1.86 -2.39
C GLY A 143 16.17 2.58 -2.31
N ASN A 144 15.78 3.33 -3.36
CA ASN A 144 14.49 4.03 -3.43
C ASN A 144 13.43 3.31 -4.27
N ILE A 145 13.71 2.09 -4.74
CA ILE A 145 12.72 1.23 -5.38
C ILE A 145 11.81 0.63 -4.30
N ASP A 146 10.53 0.98 -4.36
CA ASP A 146 9.50 0.50 -3.44
C ASP A 146 8.97 -0.86 -3.94
N ILE A 147 8.95 -1.85 -3.05
CA ILE A 147 8.38 -3.18 -3.32
C ILE A 147 6.99 -3.32 -2.69
N GLY A 148 6.84 -2.86 -1.44
CA GLY A 148 5.60 -3.02 -0.68
C GLY A 148 4.47 -2.17 -1.25
N GLY A 149 4.75 -0.91 -1.59
CA GLY A 149 3.79 0.04 -2.13
C GLY A 149 3.10 -0.46 -3.40
N PRO A 150 3.86 -0.78 -4.47
CA PRO A 150 3.27 -1.31 -5.70
C PRO A 150 2.54 -2.63 -5.49
N THR A 151 3.03 -3.50 -4.60
CA THR A 151 2.36 -4.78 -4.30
C THR A 151 0.99 -4.58 -3.65
N MET A 152 0.87 -3.66 -2.68
CA MET A 152 -0.41 -3.31 -2.05
C MET A 152 -1.37 -2.65 -3.04
N LEU A 153 -0.88 -1.71 -3.86
CA LEU A 153 -1.66 -1.04 -4.90
C LEU A 153 -2.20 -2.02 -5.94
N ARG A 154 -1.35 -2.90 -6.48
CA ARG A 154 -1.76 -3.90 -7.49
C ARG A 154 -2.74 -4.91 -6.90
N SER A 155 -2.53 -5.33 -5.64
CA SER A 155 -3.41 -6.29 -4.97
C SER A 155 -4.81 -5.72 -4.72
N SER A 156 -4.88 -4.48 -4.23
CA SER A 156 -6.15 -3.79 -4.01
C SER A 156 -6.87 -3.46 -5.33
N ALA A 157 -6.16 -2.92 -6.32
CA ALA A 157 -6.74 -2.62 -7.63
C ALA A 157 -7.20 -3.88 -8.38
N LYS A 158 -6.49 -5.01 -8.24
CA LYS A 158 -6.94 -6.31 -8.78
C LYS A 158 -8.29 -6.70 -8.18
N ASN A 159 -8.46 -6.53 -6.87
CA ASN A 159 -9.69 -6.88 -6.17
C ASN A 159 -10.66 -5.69 -6.06
N PHE A 160 -10.77 -4.87 -7.10
CA PHE A 160 -11.72 -3.75 -7.17
C PHE A 160 -13.19 -4.17 -6.97
N LEU A 161 -13.49 -5.47 -7.07
CA LEU A 161 -14.80 -6.01 -6.72
C LEU A 161 -15.15 -5.74 -5.25
N ARG A 162 -14.15 -5.58 -4.38
CA ARG A 162 -14.32 -5.27 -2.95
C ARG A 162 -13.53 -4.04 -2.48
N VAL A 163 -12.31 -3.83 -2.99
CA VAL A 163 -11.35 -2.87 -2.41
C VAL A 163 -11.31 -1.57 -3.21
N THR A 164 -11.26 -0.44 -2.52
CA THR A 164 -10.93 0.87 -3.12
C THR A 164 -9.44 1.16 -2.95
N SER A 165 -8.75 1.53 -4.02
CA SER A 165 -7.32 1.84 -4.00
C SER A 165 -7.05 3.30 -4.39
N LEU A 166 -6.51 4.09 -3.47
CA LEU A 166 -6.13 5.49 -3.71
C LEU A 166 -4.60 5.59 -3.78
N CYS A 167 -4.11 6.22 -4.85
CA CYS A 167 -2.67 6.35 -5.09
C CYS A 167 -2.14 7.78 -5.16
N GLN A 168 -3.02 8.79 -5.13
CA GLN A 168 -2.65 10.20 -5.26
C GLN A 168 -3.44 11.08 -4.29
N PRO A 169 -2.81 12.07 -3.64
CA PRO A 169 -3.50 13.02 -2.75
C PRO A 169 -4.66 13.79 -3.39
N SER A 170 -4.57 14.06 -4.69
CA SER A 170 -5.59 14.77 -5.47
C SER A 170 -6.95 14.05 -5.47
N ASP A 171 -6.97 12.73 -5.23
CA ASP A 171 -8.20 11.95 -5.23
C ASP A 171 -8.95 11.99 -3.88
N TYR A 172 -8.33 12.47 -2.79
CA TYR A 172 -8.89 12.32 -1.44
C TYR A 172 -10.20 13.09 -1.25
N SER A 173 -10.27 14.33 -1.76
CA SER A 173 -11.48 15.16 -1.66
C SER A 173 -12.67 14.53 -2.40
N ASP A 174 -12.43 14.04 -3.61
CA ASP A 174 -13.45 13.38 -4.43
C ASP A 174 -13.90 12.06 -3.80
N PHE A 175 -12.96 11.28 -3.27
CA PHE A 175 -13.27 10.06 -2.54
C PHE A 175 -14.14 10.32 -1.31
N LEU A 176 -13.79 11.30 -0.48
CA LEU A 176 -14.62 11.66 0.69
C LEU A 176 -16.02 12.12 0.27
N ARG A 177 -16.14 12.88 -0.83
CA ARG A 177 -17.44 13.29 -1.39
C ARG A 177 -18.28 12.08 -1.84
N ILE A 178 -17.67 11.09 -2.48
CA ILE A 178 -18.32 9.81 -2.83
C ILE A 178 -18.84 9.13 -1.57
N LEU A 179 -17.98 8.96 -0.55
CA LEU A 179 -18.36 8.29 0.69
C LEU A 179 -19.52 9.02 1.41
N ARG A 180 -19.47 10.35 1.53
CA ARG A 180 -20.58 11.13 2.13
C ARG A 180 -21.89 10.94 1.38
N LYS A 181 -21.87 10.94 0.05
CA LYS A 181 -23.07 10.76 -0.79
C LYS A 181 -23.63 9.34 -0.69
N GLN A 182 -22.77 8.35 -0.44
CA GLN A 182 -23.12 6.93 -0.47
C GLN A 182 -23.08 6.28 0.93
N ASN A 183 -23.32 7.06 1.99
CA ASN A 183 -23.38 6.57 3.38
C ASN A 183 -22.17 5.70 3.77
N GLY A 184 -20.97 6.19 3.49
CA GLY A 184 -19.70 5.52 3.77
C GLY A 184 -19.37 4.35 2.85
N CYS A 185 -20.12 4.17 1.76
CA CYS A 185 -19.91 3.09 0.80
C CYS A 185 -19.25 3.56 -0.51
N THR A 186 -18.59 2.64 -1.18
CA THR A 186 -18.22 2.76 -2.61
C THR A 186 -19.06 1.81 -3.45
N SER A 187 -19.41 2.23 -4.67
CA SER A 187 -20.01 1.36 -5.68
C SER A 187 -18.94 0.61 -6.46
N LEU A 188 -19.33 -0.44 -7.18
CA LEU A 188 -18.43 -1.14 -8.09
C LEU A 188 -17.79 -0.21 -9.13
N ALA A 189 -18.57 0.77 -9.64
CA ALA A 189 -18.09 1.75 -10.60
C ALA A 189 -17.00 2.67 -10.02
N ASP A 190 -17.18 3.12 -8.77
CA ASP A 190 -16.17 3.94 -8.07
C ASP A 190 -14.86 3.15 -7.93
N ARG A 191 -14.96 1.91 -7.44
CA ARG A 191 -13.79 1.04 -7.22
C ARG A 191 -13.04 0.73 -8.52
N LEU A 192 -13.77 0.48 -9.61
CA LEU A 192 -13.16 0.27 -10.92
C LEU A 192 -12.42 1.52 -11.43
N SER A 193 -13.01 2.71 -11.26
CA SER A 193 -12.37 3.97 -11.62
C SER A 193 -11.05 4.19 -10.86
N PHE A 194 -11.07 3.96 -9.54
CA PHE A 194 -9.85 4.05 -8.71
C PHE A 194 -8.81 2.97 -9.05
N ALA A 195 -9.25 1.76 -9.40
CA ALA A 195 -8.35 0.70 -9.85
C ALA A 195 -7.64 1.05 -11.17
N GLN A 196 -8.33 1.69 -12.12
CA GLN A 196 -7.73 2.18 -13.37
C GLN A 196 -6.63 3.21 -13.09
N LYS A 197 -6.93 4.22 -12.26
CA LYS A 197 -5.93 5.22 -11.82
C LYS A 197 -4.72 4.55 -11.15
N THR A 198 -4.98 3.56 -10.31
CA THR A 198 -3.95 2.82 -9.57
C THR A 198 -3.03 2.01 -10.49
N PHE A 199 -3.60 1.25 -11.43
CA PHE A 199 -2.78 0.49 -12.38
C PHE A 199 -1.95 1.42 -13.29
N ASN A 200 -2.54 2.53 -13.75
CA ASN A 200 -1.80 3.56 -14.50
C ASN A 200 -0.63 4.12 -13.69
N HIS A 201 -0.83 4.43 -12.41
CA HIS A 201 0.23 4.92 -11.53
C HIS A 201 1.37 3.90 -11.38
N THR A 202 1.04 2.63 -11.14
CA THR A 202 2.06 1.57 -11.01
C THR A 202 2.78 1.28 -12.33
N ALA A 203 2.10 1.38 -13.47
CA ALA A 203 2.72 1.24 -14.78
C ALA A 203 3.73 2.36 -15.05
N GLN A 204 3.39 3.60 -14.71
CA GLN A 204 4.31 4.73 -14.84
C GLN A 204 5.53 4.58 -13.92
N TYR A 205 5.33 4.09 -12.69
CA TYR A 205 6.42 3.85 -11.74
C TYR A 205 7.45 2.85 -12.28
N GLU A 206 6.99 1.72 -12.82
CA GLU A 206 7.86 0.71 -13.44
C GLU A 206 8.54 1.24 -14.72
N ALA A 207 7.85 2.09 -15.49
CA ALA A 207 8.43 2.74 -16.66
C ALA A 207 9.58 3.67 -16.28
N ASP A 208 9.42 4.50 -15.24
CA ASP A 208 10.49 5.38 -14.73
C ASP A 208 11.71 4.56 -14.26
N ILE A 209 11.49 3.41 -13.60
CA ILE A 209 12.56 2.47 -13.19
C ILE A 209 13.28 1.89 -14.41
N THR A 210 12.52 1.42 -15.40
CA THR A 210 13.05 0.80 -16.62
C THR A 210 13.86 1.80 -17.43
N GLU A 211 13.35 3.03 -17.59
CA GLU A 211 14.04 4.12 -18.27
C GLU A 211 15.38 4.43 -17.58
N TYR A 212 15.37 4.55 -16.25
CA TYR A 212 16.60 4.79 -15.48
C TYR A 212 17.65 3.70 -15.72
N PHE A 213 17.28 2.41 -15.62
CA PHE A 213 18.23 1.32 -15.82
C PHE A 213 18.69 1.17 -17.27
N SER A 214 17.83 1.43 -18.25
CA SER A 214 18.18 1.33 -19.68
C SER A 214 19.24 2.37 -20.08
N ASN A 215 19.26 3.52 -19.40
CA ASN A 215 20.21 4.60 -19.66
C ASN A 215 21.56 4.41 -18.93
N ARG A 216 21.75 3.34 -18.15
CA ARG A 216 23.03 3.04 -17.49
C ARG A 216 23.94 2.19 -18.37
N MET A 217 25.14 2.71 -18.66
CA MET A 217 26.19 1.97 -19.37
C MET A 217 26.99 1.06 -18.42
N LYS A 218 27.60 0.00 -18.99
CA LYS A 218 28.39 -1.07 -18.32
C LYS A 218 29.42 -0.63 -17.25
N ASN A 219 29.81 0.64 -17.18
CA ASN A 219 30.84 1.13 -16.26
C ASN A 219 30.38 1.23 -14.79
N ASP A 220 29.08 1.26 -14.50
CA ASP A 220 28.55 1.33 -13.11
C ASP A 220 28.69 0.01 -12.33
N LEU A 221 28.98 -1.10 -13.01
CA LEU A 221 29.12 -2.42 -12.41
C LEU A 221 30.45 -2.61 -11.65
N ALA A 222 31.45 -1.75 -11.88
CA ALA A 222 32.77 -1.85 -11.27
C ALA A 222 32.73 -1.74 -9.73
N MET A 223 31.75 -1.00 -9.17
CA MET A 223 31.56 -0.89 -7.72
C MET A 223 31.01 -2.17 -7.08
N TYR A 224 30.24 -2.97 -7.84
CA TYR A 224 29.62 -4.22 -7.39
C TYR A 224 30.49 -5.46 -7.67
N GLN A 225 31.60 -5.31 -8.42
CA GLN A 225 32.53 -6.38 -8.76
C GLN A 225 33.58 -6.67 -7.68
N GLN A 226 33.50 -6.04 -6.50
CA GLN A 226 34.18 -6.55 -5.30
C GLN A 226 33.43 -7.76 -4.74
N THR A 227 33.33 -8.82 -5.54
CA THR A 227 32.79 -10.10 -5.09
C THR A 227 33.93 -11.04 -4.78
N THR A 228 33.89 -11.63 -3.58
CA THR A 228 34.38 -12.97 -3.33
C THR A 228 33.91 -13.85 -4.49
N THR A 229 34.85 -14.42 -5.23
CA THR A 229 34.59 -15.27 -6.39
C THR A 229 33.59 -16.36 -6.02
N TRP A 230 32.83 -16.86 -7.01
CA TRP A 230 31.95 -18.01 -6.80
C TRP A 230 32.67 -19.19 -6.12
N GLU A 231 33.96 -19.34 -6.41
CA GLU A 231 34.85 -20.35 -5.84
C GLU A 231 35.18 -20.08 -4.37
N GLU A 232 35.46 -18.84 -3.98
CA GLU A 232 35.68 -18.47 -2.58
C GLU A 232 34.40 -18.61 -1.74
N ARG A 233 33.22 -18.34 -2.31
CA ARG A 233 31.91 -18.52 -1.63
C ARG A 233 31.58 -19.98 -1.31
N ILE A 234 32.00 -20.92 -2.16
CA ILE A 234 31.73 -22.36 -1.99
C ILE A 234 32.78 -23.01 -1.08
N ASN A 235 34.03 -22.54 -1.13
CA ASN A 235 35.14 -23.13 -0.38
C ASN A 235 35.31 -22.62 1.06
N GLY A 236 34.41 -21.76 1.56
CA GLY A 236 34.33 -21.39 2.97
C GLY A 236 35.62 -20.80 3.54
N LYS A 237 36.31 -19.92 2.78
CA LYS A 237 37.33 -19.02 3.32
C LYS A 237 36.74 -17.64 3.54
#